data_AF-A0A2D5UX37-F1
#
_entry.id   AF-A0A2D5UX37-F1
#
_cell.length_a   1.000
_cell.length_b   1.000
_cell.length_c   1.000
_cell.angle_alpha   90.00
_cell.angle_beta   90.00
_cell.angle_gamma   90.00
#
_symmetry.space_group_name_H-M   'P 1'
#
loop_
_entity.id
_entity.type
_entity.pdbx_description
1 polymer ?
#
loop_
_entity_poly.entity_id
_entity_poly.type
_entity_poly.pdbx_seq_one_letter_code
_entity_poly.pdbx_strand_id
1 'polypeptide(L)' 'MSAQPLARAFRQIGGMTAVSRVLGFVRDVVFAALLGAGPAADAFLVALKLPNMFRRLTAEGALSNAFVPAFAR' A
#
# COMPACT_ATOMS: atom_id res chain seq x y z
N MET A 1 30.39 0.76 -12.38
CA MET A 1 29.01 1.20 -12.05
C MET A 1 28.93 1.35 -10.54
N SER A 2 29.00 2.57 -10.02
CA SER A 2 29.10 2.84 -8.58
C SER A 2 27.82 2.38 -7.86
N ALA A 3 27.94 1.60 -6.79
CA ALA A 3 26.82 1.05 -6.01
C ALA A 3 26.00 2.09 -5.21
N GLN A 4 26.40 3.37 -5.26
CA GLN A 4 25.79 4.46 -4.49
C GLN A 4 24.29 4.76 -4.78
N PRO A 5 23.77 4.64 -6.02
CA PRO A 5 22.37 4.97 -6.30
C PRO A 5 21.40 3.92 -5.75
N LEU A 6 21.79 2.63 -5.74
CA LEU A 6 20.95 1.56 -5.21
C LEU A 6 20.79 1.65 -3.69
N ALA A 7 21.89 1.89 -2.96
CA ALA A 7 21.86 2.04 -1.51
C ALA A 7 20.98 3.24 -1.08
N ARG A 8 20.99 4.34 -1.84
CA ARG A 8 20.12 5.50 -1.58
C ARG A 8 18.64 5.17 -1.84
N ALA A 9 18.33 4.55 -2.97
CA ALA A 9 16.96 4.15 -3.31
C ALA A 9 16.39 3.14 -2.31
N PHE A 10 17.19 2.16 -1.89
CA PHE A 10 16.81 1.18 -0.88
C PHE A 10 16.47 1.85 0.46
N ARG A 11 17.34 2.76 0.94
CA ARG A 11 17.05 3.51 2.18
C ARG A 11 15.78 4.35 2.08
N GLN A 12 15.57 5.00 0.94
CA GLN A 12 14.40 5.87 0.74
C GLN A 12 13.10 5.08 0.67
N ILE A 13 13.03 4.04 -0.16
CA ILE A 13 11.83 3.20 -0.31
C ILE A 13 11.60 2.37 0.95
N GLY A 14 12.66 1.78 1.51
CA GLY A 14 12.59 0.98 2.73
C GLY A 14 12.14 1.81 3.93
N GLY A 15 12.67 3.04 4.08
CA GLY A 15 12.24 3.98 5.11
C GLY A 15 10.76 4.35 4.99
N MET A 16 10.33 4.77 3.79
CA MET A 16 8.91 5.09 3.53
C MET A 16 7.98 3.89 3.74
N THR A 17 8.44 2.69 3.39
CA THR A 17 7.70 1.44 3.61
C THR A 17 7.57 1.13 5.10
N ALA A 18 8.65 1.25 5.87
CA ALA A 18 8.63 1.01 7.32
C ALA A 18 7.67 1.96 8.04
N VAL A 19 7.74 3.26 7.71
CA VAL A 19 6.81 4.26 8.25
C VAL A 19 5.36 3.89 7.91
N SER A 20 5.08 3.51 6.66
CA SER A 20 3.73 3.10 6.25
C SER A 20 3.23 1.87 7.01
N ARG A 21 4.12 0.91 7.33
CA ARG A 21 3.77 -0.28 8.13
C ARG A 21 3.44 0.07 9.57
N VAL A 22 4.23 0.95 10.19
CA VAL A 22 3.96 1.44 11.56
C VAL A 22 2.62 2.18 11.61
N LEU A 23 2.36 3.07 10.65
CA LEU A 23 1.09 3.78 10.56
C LEU A 23 -0.10 2.81 10.33
N GLY A 24 0.08 1.80 9.48
CA GLY A 24 -0.90 0.74 9.28
C GLY A 24 -1.20 -0.04 10.56
N PHE A 25 -0.17 -0.39 11.32
CA PHE A 25 -0.33 -1.07 12.62
C PHE A 25 -1.09 -0.20 13.63
N VAL A 26 -0.74 1.08 13.75
CA VAL A 26 -1.45 2.02 14.63
C VAL A 26 -2.93 2.11 14.24
N ARG A 27 -3.21 2.21 12.93
CA ARG A 27 -4.59 2.18 12.43
C ARG A 27 -5.30 0.90 12.89
N ASP A 28 -4.68 -0.26 12.73
CA ASP A 28 -5.32 -1.53 13.08
C ASP A 28 -5.62 -1.63 14.60
N VAL A 29 -4.73 -1.09 15.46
CA VAL A 29 -4.98 -0.96 16.91
C VAL A 29 -6.15 -0.03 17.20
N VAL A 30 -6.24 1.12 16.54
CA VAL A 30 -7.36 2.07 16.69
C VAL A 30 -8.68 1.43 16.24
N PHE A 31 -8.67 0.71 15.12
CA PHE A 31 -9.84 -0.03 14.65
C PHE A 31 -10.30 -1.09 15.65
N ALA A 32 -9.36 -1.86 16.20
CA ALA A 32 -9.67 -2.85 17.23
C ALA A 32 -10.22 -2.22 18.52
N ALA A 33 -9.68 -1.06 18.92
CA ALA A 33 -10.15 -0.35 20.12
C ALA A 33 -11.54 0.27 19.96
N LEU A 34 -11.87 0.80 18.77
CA LEU A 34 -13.12 1.51 18.51
C LEU A 34 -14.27 0.59 18.09
N LEU A 35 -14.00 -0.40 17.22
CA LEU A 35 -15.03 -1.28 16.66
C LEU A 35 -15.06 -2.66 17.35
N GLY A 36 -13.96 -3.07 17.98
CA GLY A 36 -13.83 -4.41 18.57
C GLY A 36 -13.87 -5.53 17.54
N ALA A 37 -14.01 -6.76 18.02
CA ALA A 37 -14.28 -7.92 17.18
C ALA A 37 -15.80 -8.11 17.09
N GLY A 38 -16.38 -7.82 15.93
CA GLY A 38 -17.82 -7.97 15.72
C GLY A 38 -18.29 -7.67 14.29
N PRO A 39 -19.58 -7.90 14.00
CA PRO A 39 -20.12 -7.83 12.64
C PRO A 39 -19.93 -6.46 11.96
N ALA A 40 -19.90 -5.37 12.73
CA ALA A 40 -19.65 -4.03 12.21
C ALA A 40 -18.21 -3.86 11.70
N ALA A 41 -17.23 -4.40 12.40
CA ALA A 41 -15.83 -4.40 11.97
C ALA A 41 -15.66 -5.23 10.70
N ASP A 42 -16.27 -6.42 10.65
CA ASP A 42 -16.22 -7.30 9.47
C ASP A 42 -16.86 -6.64 8.24
N ALA A 43 -18.03 -6.03 8.40
CA ALA A 43 -18.71 -5.30 7.33
C ALA A 43 -17.87 -4.14 6.80
N PHE A 44 -17.26 -3.37 7.70
CA PHE A 44 -16.37 -2.26 7.32
C PHE A 44 -15.15 -2.75 6.52
N LEU A 45 -14.48 -3.80 7.00
CA LEU A 45 -13.32 -4.37 6.32
C LEU A 45 -13.67 -4.97 4.96
N VAL A 46 -14.84 -5.61 4.84
CA VAL A 46 -15.34 -6.13 3.56
C VAL A 46 -15.64 -4.98 2.59
N ALA A 47 -16.30 -3.92 3.05
CA ALA A 47 -16.60 -2.75 2.22
C ALA A 47 -15.33 -2.13 1.64
N LEU A 48 -14.24 -2.10 2.41
CA LEU A 48 -12.94 -1.59 1.95
C LEU A 48 -12.23 -2.50 0.92
N LYS A 49 -12.65 -3.75 0.73
CA LYS A 49 -12.00 -4.65 -0.24
C LYS A 49 -12.16 -4.15 -1.67
N LEU A 50 -13.37 -3.74 -2.05
CA LEU A 50 -13.67 -3.29 -3.41
C LEU A 50 -12.81 -2.09 -3.86
N PRO A 51 -12.80 -0.96 -3.13
CA PRO A 51 -11.94 0.17 -3.51
C PRO A 51 -10.46 -0.17 -3.44
N ASN A 52 -10.04 -1.02 -2.49
CA ASN A 52 -8.64 -1.46 -2.45
C ASN A 52 -8.28 -2.32 -3.67
N MET A 53 -9.15 -3.19 -4.15
CA MET A 53 -8.91 -3.95 -5.39
C MET A 53 -8.73 -3.00 -6.56
N PHE A 54 -9.60 -1.98 -6.69
CA PHE A 54 -9.46 -0.97 -7.73
C PHE A 54 -8.14 -0.20 -7.63
N ARG A 55 -7.75 0.25 -6.43
CA ARG A 55 -6.48 0.94 -6.17
C ARG A 55 -5.27 0.10 -6.58
N ARG A 56 -5.31 -1.22 -6.30
CA ARG A 56 -4.24 -2.15 -6.70
C ARG A 56 -4.12 -2.28 -8.22
N LEU A 57 -5.26 -2.30 -8.94
CA LEU A 57 -5.27 -2.40 -10.40
C LEU A 57 -4.77 -1.11 -11.08
N THR A 58 -5.10 0.07 -10.54
CA THR A 58 -4.84 1.34 -11.23
C THR A 58 -3.62 2.09 -10.71
N ALA A 59 -3.35 2.06 -9.41
CA ALA A 59 -2.38 2.94 -8.76
C ALA A 59 -1.12 2.24 -8.23
N GLU A 60 -1.13 0.90 -8.08
CA GLU A 60 0.05 0.14 -7.62
C GLU A 60 0.97 -0.33 -8.78
N GLY A 61 0.82 0.28 -9.95
CA GLY A 61 1.72 0.06 -11.08
C GLY A 61 1.31 -1.05 -12.04
N ALA A 62 0.21 -1.78 -11.80
CA ALA A 62 -0.32 -2.72 -12.80
C ALA A 62 -0.70 -1.99 -14.10
N LEU A 63 -1.35 -0.83 -13.98
CA LEU A 63 -1.63 0.05 -15.13
C LEU A 63 -0.34 0.61 -15.74
N SER A 64 0.59 1.11 -14.93
CA SER A 64 1.88 1.63 -15.43
C SER A 64 2.68 0.55 -16.17
N ASN A 65 2.72 -0.68 -15.68
CA ASN A 65 3.41 -1.80 -16.33
C ASN A 65 2.79 -2.19 -17.68
N ALA A 66 1.46 -2.11 -17.79
CA ALA A 66 0.76 -2.41 -19.04
C ALA A 66 0.88 -1.29 -20.08
N PHE A 67 0.79 -0.03 -19.64
CA PHE A 67 0.69 1.12 -20.54
C PHE A 67 2.02 1.84 -20.81
N VAL A 68 2.96 1.90 -19.86
CA VAL A 68 4.25 2.59 -20.06
C VAL A 68 5.03 2.01 -21.24
N PRO A 69 5.22 0.68 -21.39
CA PRO A 69 5.96 0.13 -22.54
C PRO A 69 5.25 0.33 -23.88
N ALA A 70 3.92 0.48 -23.87
CA ALA A 70 3.12 0.69 -25.08
C ALA A 70 3.23 2.13 -25.61
N PHE A 71 3.45 3.12 -24.71
CA PHE A 71 3.56 4.55 -25.05
C PHE A 71 4.99 5.11 -25.00
N ALA A 72 5.96 4.36 -24.46
CA ALA A 72 7.35 4.81 -24.32
C ALA A 72 8.26 4.46 -25.53
N ARG A 73 7.66 4.10 -26.67
CA ARG A 73 8.32 4.13 -27.99
C ARG A 73 8.12 5.49 -28.63
#